data_AF-A0A2D8EIR6-F1
#
_entry.id   AF-A0A2D8EIR6-F1
#
_cell.length_a   1.000
_cell.length_b   1.000
_cell.length_c   1.000
_cell.angle_alpha   90.00
_cell.angle_beta   90.00
_cell.angle_gamma   90.00
#
_symmetry.space_group_name_H-M   'P 1'
#
loop_
_entity.id
_entity.type
_entity.pdbx_description
1 polymer ?
#
loop_
_entity_poly.entity_id
_entity_poly.type
_entity_poly.pdbx_seq_one_letter_code
_entity_poly.pdbx_strand_id
1 'polypeptide(L)'
;MSTDWDLLIENHFDRKSSNKLTLETLLSVVNEVITESTDLRTPIMERVGSPISVVYDGIPEIPLTELGWNKLETDEGTEVTGQQRALLENYLDNIAPGGDLATKIQALDSFYASGFNQIESEKTNEMISKTLSFLVFYKTLTRIITNFNAASAGFTFEAFLATLLGGSQIKANTGTIADFKTADDIPISLKLYAEKTVAVGGSFTDLVRDLVDPKFSHPNGGMRYVVCTKSLAGKPGQQEGGIKFYEFDFTLDNVANIIAGASRAHTAANIILPLVEDDEGNLVLVANIGDLEEPVKFTAEQIDQAMKKILRTSEAWQDSGLKDFQIKNIVDSPLIGYQTDGSLGVKTDGAINRTSRANKDMITPLITDPETERVSNAEISSALTVINNAYLSVVGQQAEINARKGTGIKDLQKRGIFPQKIPSGGGKKNPEVQAVKALAARSRDWYNAQDEETKRKALKYTMGYLKTQQFELNRAESTSDKLVDLRYLGEINIGSSHIQNVLKNCESILNENVTAIFTSLKVLTENLNDYFANGLNEDSKAFGAISAADDIETRTKEVSGAE
;
A
#
# COMPACT_ATOMS: atom_id res chain seq x y z
N MET A 1 45.94 5.86 6.69
CA MET A 1 47.12 6.04 5.82
C MET A 1 46.59 6.45 4.46
N SER A 2 46.83 7.69 4.06
CA SER A 2 46.48 8.20 2.73
C SER A 2 47.49 7.65 1.73
N THR A 3 47.03 6.98 0.69
CA THR A 3 47.90 6.60 -0.43
C THR A 3 48.11 7.84 -1.27
N ASP A 4 49.36 8.30 -1.35
CA ASP A 4 49.76 9.46 -2.12
C ASP A 4 49.88 9.06 -3.60
N TRP A 5 48.84 9.36 -4.37
CA TRP A 5 48.73 8.98 -5.78
C TRP A 5 49.76 9.69 -6.66
N ASP A 6 50.23 10.86 -6.24
CA ASP A 6 51.22 11.65 -6.98
C ASP A 6 52.58 10.94 -7.03
N LEU A 7 52.95 10.24 -5.95
CA LEU A 7 54.17 9.44 -5.85
C LEU A 7 54.13 8.17 -6.72
N LEU A 8 52.95 7.62 -7.01
CA LEU A 8 52.79 6.47 -7.91
C LEU A 8 52.87 6.89 -9.38
N ILE A 9 52.37 8.08 -9.69
CA ILE A 9 52.42 8.65 -11.05
C ILE A 9 53.85 9.07 -11.38
N GLU A 10 54.55 9.79 -10.49
CA GLU A 10 55.95 10.17 -10.72
C GLU A 10 56.87 8.94 -10.88
N ASN A 11 56.71 7.90 -10.07
CA ASN A 11 57.55 6.71 -10.17
C ASN A 11 57.32 5.88 -11.45
N HIS A 12 56.15 5.99 -12.08
CA HIS A 12 55.88 5.25 -13.31
C HIS A 12 56.44 5.96 -14.56
N PHE A 13 56.58 7.29 -14.52
CA PHE A 13 57.00 8.07 -15.67
C PHE A 13 58.48 8.51 -15.66
N ASP A 14 59.19 8.41 -14.53
CA ASP A 14 60.51 9.07 -14.39
C ASP A 14 61.75 8.16 -14.45
N ARG A 15 61.66 6.98 -15.10
CA ARG A 15 62.84 6.14 -15.39
C ARG A 15 62.94 5.66 -16.83
N LYS A 16 63.13 6.61 -17.74
CA LYS A 16 64.23 6.66 -18.73
C LYS A 16 63.91 7.73 -19.77
N SER A 17 64.81 8.67 -19.87
CA SER A 17 64.79 9.81 -20.79
C SER A 17 64.64 9.39 -22.26
N SER A 18 63.87 10.21 -22.98
CA SER A 18 63.62 10.22 -24.43
C SER A 18 62.71 9.13 -25.00
N ASN A 19 61.39 9.31 -24.84
CA ASN A 19 60.46 9.13 -25.95
C ASN A 19 59.29 10.11 -25.75
N LYS A 20 59.28 11.16 -26.57
CA LYS A 20 58.11 12.04 -26.70
C LYS A 20 56.95 11.18 -27.15
N LEU A 21 55.75 11.38 -26.61
CA LEU A 21 54.50 10.88 -27.20
C LEU A 21 54.45 11.36 -28.66
N THR A 22 54.74 10.46 -29.60
CA THR A 22 54.61 10.74 -31.03
C THR A 22 53.25 10.22 -31.50
N LEU A 23 52.75 10.81 -32.59
CA LEU A 23 51.53 10.37 -33.25
C LEU A 23 51.56 8.87 -33.59
N GLU A 24 52.74 8.30 -33.84
CA GLU A 24 52.95 6.87 -34.05
C GLU A 24 52.68 6.02 -32.80
N THR A 25 52.99 6.51 -31.59
CA THR A 25 52.68 5.81 -30.33
C THR A 25 51.19 5.85 -30.02
N LEU A 26 50.50 6.93 -30.40
CA LEU A 26 49.06 7.07 -30.23
C LEU A 26 48.29 6.21 -31.26
N LEU A 27 48.76 6.14 -32.50
CA LEU A 27 48.24 5.26 -33.54
C LEU A 27 48.52 3.77 -33.26
N SER A 28 49.60 3.43 -32.54
CA SER A 28 49.84 2.04 -32.14
C SER A 28 48.85 1.58 -31.07
N VAL A 29 48.50 2.42 -30.09
CA VAL A 29 47.49 2.11 -29.06
C VAL A 29 46.08 2.01 -29.67
N VAL A 30 45.75 2.89 -30.63
CA VAL A 30 44.48 2.82 -31.37
C VAL A 30 44.43 1.57 -32.26
N ASN A 31 45.53 1.21 -32.93
CA ASN A 31 45.60 -0.02 -33.72
C ASN A 31 45.56 -1.28 -32.85
N GLU A 32 46.12 -1.26 -31.65
CA GLU A 32 46.06 -2.36 -30.68
C GLU A 32 44.61 -2.61 -30.20
N VAL A 33 43.86 -1.55 -29.90
CA VAL A 33 42.43 -1.64 -29.56
C VAL A 33 41.58 -2.08 -30.77
N ILE A 34 41.94 -1.66 -31.98
CA ILE A 34 41.27 -2.11 -33.21
C ILE A 34 41.63 -3.57 -33.55
N THR A 35 42.85 -4.03 -33.28
CA THR A 35 43.24 -5.44 -33.51
C THR A 35 42.68 -6.38 -32.45
N GLU A 36 42.54 -5.97 -31.19
CA GLU A 36 41.79 -6.72 -30.17
C GLU A 36 40.28 -6.78 -30.47
N SER A 37 39.75 -5.86 -31.28
CA SER A 37 38.35 -5.89 -31.75
C SER A 37 38.08 -6.83 -32.94
N THR A 38 39.09 -7.56 -33.44
CA THR A 38 38.91 -8.52 -34.55
C THR A 38 38.61 -9.94 -34.09
N ASP A 39 37.36 -10.16 -33.67
CA ASP A 39 36.65 -11.41 -33.99
C ASP A 39 35.26 -11.13 -34.60
N LEU A 40 35.24 -10.19 -35.57
CA LEU A 40 34.07 -9.85 -36.40
C LEU A 40 33.86 -10.83 -37.57
N ARG A 41 34.24 -12.11 -37.42
CA ARG A 41 33.96 -13.17 -38.41
C ARG A 41 33.07 -14.29 -37.90
N THR A 42 32.55 -14.19 -36.69
CA THR A 42 31.43 -15.04 -36.30
C THR A 42 30.16 -14.42 -36.88
N PRO A 43 29.40 -15.11 -37.75
CA PRO A 43 28.05 -14.64 -38.09
C PRO A 43 27.30 -14.49 -36.77
N ILE A 44 26.60 -13.37 -36.58
CA ILE A 44 25.59 -13.25 -35.53
C ILE A 44 24.47 -14.23 -35.92
N MET A 45 24.68 -15.52 -35.64
CA MET A 45 23.57 -16.46 -35.51
C MET A 45 22.92 -16.10 -34.19
N GLU A 46 21.77 -15.45 -34.33
CA GLU A 46 20.64 -15.45 -33.43
C GLU A 46 20.74 -16.61 -32.40
N ARG A 47 21.21 -16.30 -31.18
CA ARG A 47 20.97 -17.16 -30.03
C ARG A 47 19.52 -16.96 -29.59
N VAL A 48 18.59 -17.43 -30.42
CA VAL A 48 17.25 -17.78 -29.98
C VAL A 48 17.39 -19.02 -29.10
N GLY A 49 17.05 -18.92 -27.82
CA GLY A 49 16.71 -20.12 -27.04
C GLY A 49 17.45 -20.40 -25.73
N SER A 50 17.84 -19.39 -24.95
CA SER A 50 18.09 -19.59 -23.51
C SER A 50 17.07 -18.80 -22.68
N PRO A 51 16.29 -19.44 -21.78
CA PRO A 51 15.35 -18.72 -20.92
C PRO A 51 16.15 -17.85 -19.94
N ILE A 52 16.14 -16.55 -20.18
CA ILE A 52 16.77 -15.54 -19.33
C ILE A 52 16.08 -15.57 -17.97
N SER A 53 16.77 -16.04 -16.92
CA SER A 53 16.37 -15.77 -15.54
C SER A 53 16.62 -14.29 -15.28
N VAL A 54 15.57 -13.56 -14.91
CA VAL A 54 15.52 -12.10 -14.77
C VAL A 54 16.46 -11.62 -13.65
N VAL A 55 17.70 -11.31 -14.01
CA VAL A 55 18.58 -10.40 -13.28
C VAL A 55 18.99 -9.33 -14.28
N TYR A 56 18.29 -8.20 -14.28
CA TYR A 56 18.64 -7.03 -15.09
C TYR A 56 19.46 -6.08 -14.23
N ASP A 57 20.79 -6.21 -14.30
CA ASP A 57 21.79 -5.51 -13.47
C ASP A 57 21.79 -3.97 -13.66
N GLY A 58 21.13 -3.45 -14.70
CA GLY A 58 21.07 -2.02 -15.00
C GLY A 58 19.86 -1.26 -14.44
N ILE A 59 18.83 -1.94 -13.91
CA ILE A 59 17.66 -1.28 -13.31
C ILE A 59 17.79 -1.34 -11.78
N PRO A 60 17.81 -0.17 -11.09
CA PRO A 60 17.88 -0.10 -9.63
C PRO A 60 16.90 -1.07 -8.96
N GLU A 61 17.41 -1.81 -7.97
CA GLU A 61 16.59 -2.69 -7.15
C GLU A 61 16.23 -2.01 -5.85
N ILE A 62 14.94 -1.77 -5.68
CA ILE A 62 14.40 -1.29 -4.41
C ILE A 62 14.08 -2.53 -3.55
N PRO A 63 14.71 -2.67 -2.36
CA PRO A 63 14.37 -3.74 -1.44
C PRO A 63 12.87 -3.69 -1.09
N LEU A 64 12.20 -4.83 -1.20
CA LEU A 64 10.80 -4.97 -0.78
C LEU A 64 10.78 -5.08 0.75
N THR A 65 10.37 -4.03 1.45
CA THR A 65 10.09 -4.14 2.89
C THR A 65 8.81 -3.39 3.25
N GLU A 66 7.91 -4.05 3.98
CA GLU A 66 6.66 -3.45 4.46
C GLU A 66 6.93 -2.24 5.37
N LEU A 67 7.95 -2.35 6.24
CA LEU A 67 8.33 -1.28 7.18
C LEU A 67 9.14 -0.14 6.52
N GLY A 68 9.95 -0.43 5.50
CA GLY A 68 10.84 0.57 4.90
C GLY A 68 10.16 1.52 3.94
N TRP A 69 8.93 1.21 3.50
CA TRP A 69 8.11 2.08 2.64
C TRP A 69 7.00 2.81 3.38
N ASN A 70 6.90 2.63 4.70
CA ASN A 70 6.02 3.42 5.55
C ASN A 70 6.70 4.70 6.02
N LYS A 71 5.90 5.74 6.27
CA LYS A 71 6.35 6.89 7.04
C LYS A 71 6.42 6.46 8.50
N LEU A 72 7.60 6.61 9.10
CA LEU A 72 7.85 6.21 10.48
C LEU A 72 7.45 7.37 11.39
N GLU A 73 6.68 7.09 12.45
CA GLU A 73 6.43 8.08 13.49
C GLU A 73 7.68 8.19 14.38
N THR A 74 8.16 9.41 14.63
CA THR A 74 9.17 9.69 15.66
C THR A 74 8.53 9.72 17.04
N ASP A 75 9.36 9.66 18.10
CA ASP A 75 8.91 9.80 19.49
C ASP A 75 8.19 11.14 19.79
N GLU A 76 8.29 12.12 18.88
CA GLU A 76 7.63 13.42 18.93
C GLU A 76 6.34 13.49 18.09
N GLY A 77 5.91 12.37 17.48
CA GLY A 77 4.70 12.29 16.66
C GLY A 77 4.85 12.84 15.24
N THR A 78 6.08 13.09 14.78
CA THR A 78 6.37 13.58 13.43
C THR A 78 6.62 12.41 12.49
N GLU A 79 5.96 12.40 11.33
CA GLU A 79 6.20 11.40 10.29
C GLU A 79 7.53 11.66 9.57
N VAL A 80 8.43 10.67 9.54
CA VAL A 80 9.70 10.71 8.82
C VAL A 80 9.72 9.63 7.74
N THR A 81 10.07 10.02 6.52
CA THR A 81 10.22 9.12 5.38
C THR A 81 11.45 8.23 5.58
N GLY A 82 11.27 6.91 5.58
CA GLY A 82 12.39 5.95 5.59
C GLY A 82 13.24 6.04 4.32
N GLN A 83 14.53 5.69 4.40
CA GLN A 83 15.47 5.80 3.26
C GLN A 83 15.00 5.02 2.01
N GLN A 84 14.39 3.85 2.20
CA GLN A 84 13.88 3.03 1.10
C GLN A 84 12.63 3.65 0.45
N ARG A 85 11.78 4.28 1.24
CA ARG A 85 10.63 5.05 0.75
C ARG A 85 11.08 6.25 -0.07
N ALA A 86 12.01 7.05 0.45
CA ALA A 86 12.53 8.24 -0.25
C ALA A 86 13.16 7.86 -1.61
N LEU A 87 13.88 6.73 -1.66
CA LEU A 87 14.41 6.21 -2.92
C LEU A 87 13.31 5.84 -3.91
N LEU A 88 12.23 5.20 -3.44
CA LEU A 88 11.07 4.86 -4.28
C LEU A 88 10.33 6.12 -4.75
N GLU A 89 10.09 7.10 -3.87
CA GLU A 89 9.47 8.39 -4.19
C GLU A 89 10.22 9.11 -5.31
N ASN A 90 11.56 9.20 -5.23
CA ASN A 90 12.39 9.84 -6.25
C ASN A 90 12.18 9.28 -7.67
N TYR A 91 11.84 7.99 -7.79
CA TYR A 91 11.48 7.41 -9.08
C TYR A 91 10.00 7.65 -9.41
N LEU A 92 9.10 7.36 -8.47
CA LEU A 92 7.66 7.40 -8.72
C LEU A 92 7.12 8.83 -8.98
N ASP A 93 7.77 9.86 -8.46
CA ASP A 93 7.38 11.27 -8.66
C ASP A 93 7.48 11.71 -10.12
N ASN A 94 8.34 11.06 -10.93
CA ASN A 94 8.45 11.33 -12.36
C ASN A 94 7.30 10.73 -13.18
N ILE A 95 6.44 9.91 -12.58
CA ILE A 95 5.29 9.28 -13.25
C ILE A 95 4.06 10.17 -13.02
N ALA A 96 3.71 10.93 -14.06
CA ALA A 96 2.63 11.93 -14.04
C ALA A 96 2.63 12.77 -12.75
N PRO A 97 3.59 13.71 -12.60
CA PRO A 97 3.76 14.50 -11.39
C PRO A 97 2.47 15.20 -10.97
N GLY A 98 2.06 15.07 -9.70
CA GLY A 98 0.83 15.66 -9.17
C GLY A 98 -0.49 15.07 -9.71
N GLY A 99 -0.44 14.05 -10.57
CA GLY A 99 -1.63 13.40 -11.11
C GLY A 99 -2.32 12.49 -10.10
N ASP A 100 -3.64 12.38 -10.23
CA ASP A 100 -4.44 11.39 -9.50
C ASP A 100 -4.12 9.95 -9.97
N LEU A 101 -4.69 8.95 -9.28
CA LEU A 101 -4.47 7.55 -9.64
C LEU A 101 -4.84 7.29 -11.11
N ALA A 102 -5.95 7.83 -11.59
CA ALA A 102 -6.37 7.67 -12.98
C ALA A 102 -5.31 8.19 -13.96
N THR A 103 -4.80 9.39 -13.73
CA THR A 103 -3.76 10.02 -14.57
C THR A 103 -2.47 9.20 -14.55
N LYS A 104 -2.06 8.70 -13.38
CA LYS A 104 -0.88 7.85 -13.24
C LYS A 104 -1.03 6.50 -13.95
N ILE A 105 -2.19 5.84 -13.81
CA ILE A 105 -2.48 4.58 -14.52
C ILE A 105 -2.49 4.82 -16.04
N GLN A 106 -3.10 5.90 -16.51
CA GLN A 106 -3.11 6.24 -17.94
C GLN A 106 -1.71 6.52 -18.48
N ALA A 107 -0.86 7.23 -17.72
CA ALA A 107 0.53 7.47 -18.10
C ALA A 107 1.33 6.16 -18.21
N LEU A 108 1.10 5.22 -17.29
CA LEU A 108 1.72 3.89 -17.34
C LEU A 108 1.25 3.08 -18.56
N ASP A 109 -0.05 3.00 -18.80
CA ASP A 109 -0.61 2.28 -19.95
C ASP A 109 -0.13 2.88 -21.29
N SER A 110 -0.09 4.21 -21.36
CA SER A 110 0.41 4.93 -22.54
C SER A 110 1.90 4.67 -22.79
N PHE A 111 2.72 4.74 -21.74
CA PHE A 111 4.15 4.46 -21.82
C PHE A 111 4.42 3.01 -22.25
N TYR A 112 3.61 2.06 -21.77
CA TYR A 112 3.69 0.67 -22.21
C TYR A 112 3.45 0.52 -23.71
N ALA A 113 2.44 1.22 -24.25
CA ALA A 113 2.09 1.14 -25.67
C ALA A 113 3.12 1.78 -26.60
N SER A 114 3.78 2.85 -26.17
CA SER A 114 4.55 3.73 -27.07
C SER A 114 6.02 3.97 -26.69
N GLY A 115 6.46 3.53 -25.52
CA GLY A 115 7.84 3.74 -25.05
C GLY A 115 8.23 5.23 -24.98
N PHE A 116 9.47 5.57 -25.34
CA PHE A 116 9.93 6.96 -25.33
C PHE A 116 9.26 7.86 -26.37
N ASN A 117 8.51 7.35 -27.35
CA ASN A 117 7.83 8.19 -28.35
C ASN A 117 6.80 9.15 -27.71
N GLN A 118 6.42 8.89 -26.45
CA GLN A 118 5.53 9.75 -25.67
C GLN A 118 6.25 10.66 -24.67
N ILE A 119 7.57 10.51 -24.50
CA ILE A 119 8.33 11.42 -23.65
C ILE A 119 8.66 12.65 -24.51
N GLU A 120 7.80 13.66 -24.42
CA GLU A 120 8.07 15.00 -24.96
C GLU A 120 9.21 15.63 -24.14
N SER A 121 10.45 15.27 -24.47
CA SER A 121 11.65 15.92 -23.96
C SER A 121 12.72 15.95 -25.04
N GLU A 122 13.15 17.16 -25.41
CA GLU A 122 14.32 17.37 -26.26
C GLU A 122 15.63 17.04 -25.51
N LYS A 123 15.57 16.91 -24.17
CA LYS A 123 16.72 16.62 -23.30
C LYS A 123 16.82 15.13 -23.00
N THR A 124 17.93 14.50 -23.36
CA THR A 124 18.13 13.05 -23.20
C THR A 124 18.20 12.62 -21.73
N ASN A 125 18.77 13.43 -20.85
CA ASN A 125 18.83 13.13 -19.42
C ASN A 125 17.44 13.00 -18.77
N GLU A 126 16.51 13.86 -19.16
CA GLU A 126 15.12 13.77 -18.68
C GLU A 126 14.42 12.53 -19.23
N MET A 127 14.70 12.16 -20.49
CA MET A 127 14.21 10.91 -21.08
C MET A 127 14.74 9.69 -20.31
N ILE A 128 16.04 9.65 -20.01
CA ILE A 128 16.66 8.56 -19.25
C ILE A 128 16.05 8.47 -17.86
N SER A 129 15.93 9.59 -17.14
CA SER A 129 15.36 9.64 -15.79
C SER A 129 13.90 9.17 -15.75
N LYS A 130 13.06 9.66 -16.68
CA LYS A 130 11.67 9.21 -16.83
C LYS A 130 11.61 7.72 -17.12
N THR A 131 12.42 7.22 -18.05
CA THR A 131 12.43 5.79 -18.39
C THR A 131 12.89 4.90 -17.24
N LEU A 132 13.95 5.28 -16.52
CA LEU A 132 14.36 4.57 -15.31
C LEU A 132 13.22 4.53 -14.28
N SER A 133 12.47 5.61 -14.15
CA SER A 133 11.31 5.68 -13.25
C SER A 133 10.21 4.68 -13.64
N PHE A 134 9.83 4.62 -14.93
CA PHE A 134 8.87 3.62 -15.43
C PHE A 134 9.40 2.18 -15.26
N LEU A 135 10.67 1.93 -15.58
CA LEU A 135 11.28 0.61 -15.43
C LEU A 135 11.33 0.16 -13.96
N VAL A 136 11.70 1.05 -13.04
CA VAL A 136 11.67 0.80 -11.59
C VAL A 136 10.24 0.52 -11.13
N PHE A 137 9.25 1.27 -11.62
CA PHE A 137 7.84 1.01 -11.34
C PHE A 137 7.44 -0.42 -11.76
N TYR A 138 7.64 -0.80 -13.03
CA TYR A 138 7.23 -2.12 -13.54
C TYR A 138 7.97 -3.26 -12.85
N LYS A 139 9.29 -3.10 -12.63
CA LYS A 139 10.11 -4.10 -11.93
C LYS A 139 9.62 -4.29 -10.49
N THR A 140 9.36 -3.19 -9.79
CA THR A 140 8.89 -3.21 -8.39
C THR A 140 7.49 -3.82 -8.29
N LEU A 141 6.53 -3.35 -9.11
CA LEU A 141 5.17 -3.88 -9.14
C LEU A 141 5.15 -5.38 -9.49
N THR A 142 5.92 -5.80 -10.49
CA THR A 142 6.02 -7.22 -10.86
C THR A 142 6.48 -8.04 -9.66
N ARG A 143 7.54 -7.61 -8.96
CA ARG A 143 8.03 -8.31 -7.77
C ARG A 143 6.99 -8.39 -6.65
N ILE A 144 6.27 -7.31 -6.36
CA ILE A 144 5.20 -7.29 -5.34
C ILE A 144 4.14 -8.36 -5.66
N ILE A 145 3.75 -8.47 -6.93
CA ILE A 145 2.64 -9.30 -7.34
C ILE A 145 3.04 -10.77 -7.50
N THR A 146 4.30 -11.06 -7.88
CA THR A 146 4.78 -12.42 -8.13
C THR A 146 5.45 -13.09 -6.92
N ASN A 147 6.00 -12.33 -5.96
CA ASN A 147 6.86 -12.90 -4.91
C ASN A 147 6.19 -13.07 -3.54
N PHE A 148 4.97 -12.56 -3.35
CA PHE A 148 4.28 -12.63 -2.06
C PHE A 148 3.06 -13.56 -2.10
N ASN A 149 2.82 -14.26 -0.98
CA ASN A 149 1.53 -14.91 -0.73
C ASN A 149 0.43 -13.84 -0.60
N ALA A 150 -0.84 -14.22 -0.78
CA ALA A 150 -1.95 -13.26 -0.93
C ALA A 150 -2.10 -12.22 0.21
N ALA A 151 -1.64 -12.54 1.43
CA ALA A 151 -1.76 -11.64 2.59
C ALA A 151 -0.64 -10.58 2.64
N SER A 152 0.63 -10.96 2.48
CA SER A 152 1.77 -10.01 2.50
C SER A 152 1.84 -9.17 1.22
N ALA A 153 1.31 -9.69 0.10
CA ALA A 153 1.19 -8.95 -1.16
C ALA A 153 0.25 -7.74 -1.03
N GLY A 154 -0.80 -7.85 -0.21
CA GLY A 154 -1.81 -6.78 -0.01
C GLY A 154 -1.19 -5.55 0.65
N PHE A 155 -0.61 -5.72 1.83
CA PHE A 155 0.02 -4.63 2.59
C PHE A 155 1.18 -3.97 1.83
N THR A 156 2.02 -4.76 1.15
CA THR A 156 3.10 -4.20 0.34
C THR A 156 2.57 -3.42 -0.87
N PHE A 157 1.47 -3.88 -1.48
CA PHE A 157 0.83 -3.20 -2.59
C PHE A 157 0.13 -1.89 -2.17
N GLU A 158 -0.48 -1.87 -0.98
CA GLU A 158 -1.02 -0.65 -0.37
C GLU A 158 0.07 0.39 -0.15
N ALA A 159 1.19 0.01 0.49
CA ALA A 159 2.31 0.91 0.71
C ALA A 159 2.91 1.44 -0.60
N PHE A 160 2.99 0.59 -1.63
CA PHE A 160 3.45 0.98 -2.96
C PHE A 160 2.53 2.01 -3.62
N LEU A 161 1.20 1.80 -3.61
CA LEU A 161 0.25 2.78 -4.17
C LEU A 161 0.18 4.06 -3.35
N ALA A 162 0.32 3.97 -2.01
CA ALA A 162 0.42 5.15 -1.16
C ALA A 162 1.64 5.99 -1.56
N THR A 163 2.80 5.37 -1.78
CA THR A 163 4.00 6.07 -2.27
C THR A 163 3.80 6.68 -3.65
N LEU A 164 3.20 5.93 -4.59
CA LEU A 164 2.88 6.43 -5.94
C LEU A 164 2.03 7.71 -5.92
N LEU A 165 1.14 7.84 -4.93
CA LEU A 165 0.21 8.96 -4.76
C LEU A 165 0.69 10.00 -3.74
N GLY A 166 1.96 9.95 -3.32
CA GLY A 166 2.55 10.89 -2.34
C GLY A 166 1.95 10.81 -0.94
N GLY A 167 1.20 9.74 -0.67
CA GLY A 167 0.38 9.54 0.51
C GLY A 167 1.04 8.75 1.64
N SER A 168 0.25 8.17 2.55
CA SER A 168 0.76 7.30 3.62
C SER A 168 -0.22 6.18 3.96
N GLN A 169 0.31 5.03 4.39
CA GLN A 169 -0.51 3.90 4.84
C GLN A 169 -1.18 4.22 6.18
N ILE A 170 -2.39 3.71 6.38
CA ILE A 170 -3.14 3.87 7.62
C ILE A 170 -3.00 2.58 8.44
N LYS A 171 -2.69 2.71 9.73
CA LYS A 171 -2.62 1.56 10.64
C LYS A 171 -3.98 0.86 10.72
N ALA A 172 -3.97 -0.46 10.65
CA ALA A 172 -5.18 -1.27 10.80
C ALA A 172 -5.84 -1.07 12.17
N ASN A 173 -7.16 -1.31 12.24
CA ASN A 173 -7.98 -1.22 13.47
C ASN A 173 -8.08 0.19 14.09
N THR A 174 -7.86 1.24 13.32
CA THR A 174 -8.00 2.65 13.78
C THR A 174 -9.43 3.19 13.65
N GLY A 175 -10.41 2.33 13.37
CA GLY A 175 -11.82 2.69 13.24
C GLY A 175 -12.19 3.34 11.89
N THR A 176 -11.43 3.00 10.85
CA THR A 176 -11.65 3.37 9.44
C THR A 176 -11.43 2.13 8.58
N ILE A 177 -12.06 2.08 7.40
CA ILE A 177 -11.80 1.05 6.38
C ILE A 177 -10.74 1.47 5.35
N ALA A 178 -10.19 2.69 5.46
CA ALA A 178 -9.11 3.13 4.61
C ALA A 178 -7.83 2.34 4.90
N ASP A 179 -7.21 1.83 3.85
CA ASP A 179 -5.93 1.13 3.91
C ASP A 179 -4.77 2.15 3.80
N PHE A 180 -4.96 3.22 3.03
CA PHE A 180 -4.02 4.33 2.93
C PHE A 180 -4.74 5.65 2.56
N LYS A 181 -4.00 6.76 2.59
CA LYS A 181 -4.46 8.06 2.10
C LYS A 181 -3.52 8.64 1.06
N THR A 182 -4.01 9.51 0.17
CA THR A 182 -3.18 10.23 -0.83
C THR A 182 -2.49 11.46 -0.24
N ALA A 183 -1.67 12.15 -1.03
CA ALA A 183 -1.10 13.46 -0.66
C ALA A 183 -2.18 14.51 -0.32
N ASP A 184 -3.32 14.46 -1.00
CA ASP A 184 -4.49 15.33 -0.77
C ASP A 184 -5.37 14.84 0.39
N ASP A 185 -4.87 13.91 1.21
CA ASP A 185 -5.55 13.30 2.35
C ASP A 185 -6.83 12.54 1.98
N ILE A 186 -6.93 12.05 0.73
CA ILE A 186 -8.08 11.24 0.26
C ILE A 186 -7.97 9.81 0.80
N PRO A 187 -8.95 9.32 1.57
CA PRO A 187 -8.93 7.97 2.13
C PRO A 187 -9.27 6.92 1.06
N ILE A 188 -8.43 5.89 0.93
CA ILE A 188 -8.60 4.80 -0.04
C ILE A 188 -8.64 3.44 0.67
N SER A 189 -9.72 2.69 0.44
CA SER A 189 -9.79 1.25 0.72
C SER A 189 -9.41 0.46 -0.55
N LEU A 190 -8.32 -0.28 -0.50
CA LEU A 190 -7.75 -1.03 -1.59
C LEU A 190 -8.16 -2.51 -1.51
N LYS A 191 -8.48 -3.09 -2.66
CA LYS A 191 -8.82 -4.52 -2.75
C LYS A 191 -8.11 -5.15 -3.92
N LEU A 192 -7.16 -6.05 -3.65
CA LEU A 192 -6.43 -6.80 -4.66
C LEU A 192 -6.87 -8.26 -4.69
N TYR A 193 -7.58 -8.67 -5.74
CA TYR A 193 -8.10 -10.02 -5.89
C TYR A 193 -7.75 -10.65 -7.24
N ALA A 194 -7.70 -11.98 -7.28
CA ALA A 194 -7.75 -12.69 -8.55
C ALA A 194 -9.10 -12.39 -9.25
N GLU A 195 -9.08 -12.26 -10.57
CA GLU A 195 -10.24 -11.79 -11.36
C GLU A 195 -11.53 -12.59 -11.10
N LYS A 196 -11.42 -13.89 -10.81
CA LYS A 196 -12.58 -14.77 -10.57
C LYS A 196 -13.11 -14.74 -9.14
N THR A 197 -12.36 -14.19 -8.19
CA THR A 197 -12.66 -14.26 -6.75
C THR A 197 -12.92 -12.89 -6.12
N VAL A 198 -13.18 -11.87 -6.94
CA VAL A 198 -13.41 -10.50 -6.46
C VAL A 198 -14.62 -10.46 -5.54
N ALA A 199 -14.36 -10.04 -4.31
CA ALA A 199 -15.36 -9.75 -3.29
C ALA A 199 -14.91 -8.50 -2.53
N VAL A 200 -15.60 -7.39 -2.75
CA VAL A 200 -15.25 -6.10 -2.14
C VAL A 200 -16.08 -5.93 -0.89
N GLY A 201 -15.43 -5.85 0.27
CA GLY A 201 -16.13 -5.75 1.53
C GLY A 201 -15.32 -5.03 2.59
N GLY A 202 -15.94 -4.88 3.76
CA GLY A 202 -15.33 -4.23 4.91
C GLY A 202 -16.31 -4.12 6.07
N SER A 203 -15.81 -3.54 7.16
CA SER A 203 -16.60 -3.20 8.33
C SER A 203 -17.61 -2.13 7.96
N PHE A 204 -18.90 -2.47 8.02
CA PHE A 204 -19.94 -1.49 7.73
C PHE A 204 -19.97 -0.39 8.81
N THR A 205 -19.62 -0.74 10.04
CA THR A 205 -19.48 0.22 11.13
C THR A 205 -18.40 1.26 10.84
N ASP A 206 -17.22 0.83 10.40
CA ASP A 206 -16.13 1.75 10.12
C ASP A 206 -16.41 2.57 8.85
N LEU A 207 -17.04 1.98 7.83
CA LEU A 207 -17.55 2.75 6.68
C LEU A 207 -18.52 3.85 7.14
N VAL A 208 -19.50 3.55 7.99
CA VAL A 208 -20.43 4.57 8.51
C VAL A 208 -19.68 5.65 9.30
N ARG A 209 -18.66 5.29 10.10
CA ARG A 209 -17.83 6.29 10.80
C ARG A 209 -17.11 7.19 9.81
N ASP A 210 -16.50 6.63 8.77
CA ASP A 210 -15.81 7.39 7.72
C ASP A 210 -16.75 8.34 6.96
N LEU A 211 -18.04 8.00 6.81
CA LEU A 211 -19.03 8.87 6.17
C LEU A 211 -19.60 9.94 7.11
N VAL A 212 -19.85 9.58 8.38
CA VAL A 212 -20.57 10.44 9.34
C VAL A 212 -19.64 11.37 10.10
N ASP A 213 -18.41 10.93 10.39
CA ASP A 213 -17.37 11.65 11.13
C ASP A 213 -16.02 11.48 10.41
N PRO A 214 -15.88 12.07 9.21
CA PRO A 214 -14.73 11.85 8.33
C PRO A 214 -13.44 12.35 8.99
N LYS A 215 -12.46 11.45 9.13
CA LYS A 215 -11.12 11.78 9.62
C LYS A 215 -10.20 12.37 8.54
N PHE A 216 -10.59 12.19 7.29
CA PHE A 216 -9.78 12.45 6.10
C PHE A 216 -10.56 13.29 5.11
N SER A 217 -9.85 14.03 4.27
CA SER A 217 -10.44 14.94 3.30
C SER A 217 -10.83 14.19 2.02
N HIS A 218 -12.09 14.28 1.57
CA HIS A 218 -12.53 13.68 0.31
C HIS A 218 -13.34 14.69 -0.51
N PRO A 219 -13.07 14.89 -1.82
CA PRO A 219 -13.72 15.92 -2.63
C PRO A 219 -15.25 15.90 -2.58
N ASN A 220 -15.83 14.70 -2.55
CA ASN A 220 -17.28 14.49 -2.49
C ASN A 220 -17.79 14.09 -1.09
N GLY A 221 -16.94 14.15 -0.06
CA GLY A 221 -17.24 13.63 1.28
C GLY A 221 -17.49 12.12 1.28
N GLY A 222 -16.49 11.31 1.63
CA GLY A 222 -16.64 9.87 1.52
C GLY A 222 -15.39 9.03 1.66
N MET A 223 -15.53 7.76 1.27
CA MET A 223 -14.49 6.76 1.22
C MET A 223 -14.31 6.27 -0.21
N ARG A 224 -13.09 6.35 -0.73
CA ARG A 224 -12.77 5.83 -2.05
C ARG A 224 -12.43 4.35 -2.00
N TYR A 225 -12.99 3.57 -2.91
CA TYR A 225 -12.61 2.19 -3.14
C TYR A 225 -11.80 2.07 -4.42
N VAL A 226 -10.63 1.44 -4.32
CA VAL A 226 -9.83 1.02 -5.47
C VAL A 226 -9.84 -0.49 -5.52
N VAL A 227 -10.41 -1.05 -6.59
CA VAL A 227 -10.51 -2.49 -6.81
C VAL A 227 -9.56 -2.89 -7.93
N CYS A 228 -8.59 -3.71 -7.57
CA CYS A 228 -7.59 -4.25 -8.47
C CYS A 228 -7.88 -5.72 -8.75
N THR A 229 -8.09 -6.07 -10.02
CA THR A 229 -8.29 -7.47 -10.42
C THR A 229 -7.08 -7.96 -11.18
N LYS A 230 -6.43 -9.01 -10.67
CA LYS A 230 -5.28 -9.65 -11.31
C LYS A 230 -5.67 -10.88 -12.11
N SER A 231 -5.19 -10.97 -13.34
CA SER A 231 -5.24 -12.15 -14.19
C SER A 231 -3.82 -12.54 -14.51
N LEU A 232 -3.29 -13.56 -13.81
CA LEU A 232 -1.91 -14.01 -13.96
C LEU A 232 -1.87 -15.45 -14.47
N ALA A 233 -0.95 -15.71 -15.39
CA ALA A 233 -0.61 -17.03 -15.89
C ALA A 233 0.89 -17.31 -15.69
N GLY A 234 1.29 -18.58 -15.77
CA GLY A 234 2.68 -18.99 -15.60
C GLY A 234 2.99 -19.61 -14.24
N LYS A 235 4.23 -20.06 -14.08
CA LYS A 235 4.73 -20.68 -12.85
C LYS A 235 5.12 -19.60 -11.83
N PRO A 236 5.07 -19.86 -10.51
CA PRO A 236 5.59 -18.94 -9.50
C PRO A 236 7.00 -18.45 -9.84
N GLY A 237 7.22 -17.13 -9.75
CA GLY A 237 8.47 -16.47 -10.17
C GLY A 237 8.61 -16.19 -11.67
N GLN A 238 7.68 -16.69 -12.50
CA GLN A 238 7.56 -16.43 -13.94
C GLN A 238 6.12 -16.04 -14.31
N GLN A 239 5.38 -15.48 -13.36
CA GLN A 239 4.00 -15.11 -13.57
C GLN A 239 3.92 -13.82 -14.38
N GLU A 240 3.02 -13.81 -15.36
CA GLU A 240 2.78 -12.67 -16.24
C GLU A 240 1.27 -12.47 -16.42
N GLY A 241 0.87 -11.24 -16.71
CA GLY A 241 -0.52 -10.90 -16.99
C GLY A 241 -0.87 -9.46 -16.67
N GLY A 242 -2.13 -9.22 -16.37
CA GLY A 242 -2.68 -7.86 -16.23
C GLY A 242 -3.31 -7.60 -14.87
N ILE A 243 -3.22 -6.34 -14.44
CA ILE A 243 -3.91 -5.80 -13.26
C ILE A 243 -4.82 -4.67 -13.73
N LYS A 244 -6.12 -4.90 -13.65
CA LYS A 244 -7.14 -3.90 -13.99
C LYS A 244 -7.52 -3.10 -12.74
N PHE A 245 -7.63 -1.80 -12.91
CA PHE A 245 -7.95 -0.85 -11.84
C PHE A 245 -9.36 -0.29 -12.05
N TYR A 246 -10.16 -0.37 -11.00
CA TYR A 246 -11.50 0.23 -10.93
C TYR A 246 -11.59 1.11 -9.68
N GLU A 247 -12.31 2.21 -9.79
CA GLU A 247 -12.52 3.18 -8.72
C GLU A 247 -14.00 3.49 -8.59
N PHE A 248 -14.47 3.63 -7.35
CA PHE A 248 -15.78 4.21 -7.04
C PHE A 248 -15.76 4.75 -5.60
N ASP A 249 -16.65 5.67 -5.27
CA ASP A 249 -16.72 6.28 -3.95
C ASP A 249 -17.99 5.84 -3.21
N PHE A 250 -17.88 5.59 -1.90
CA PHE A 250 -19.01 5.63 -0.99
C PHE A 250 -19.17 7.04 -0.44
N THR A 251 -20.36 7.60 -0.55
CA THR A 251 -20.73 8.91 -0.01
C THR A 251 -22.04 8.81 0.77
N LEU A 252 -22.39 9.87 1.51
CA LEU A 252 -23.70 9.95 2.17
C LEU A 252 -24.86 9.84 1.17
N ASP A 253 -24.67 10.22 -0.09
CA ASP A 253 -25.76 10.22 -1.08
C ASP A 253 -25.98 8.87 -1.75
N ASN A 254 -24.94 8.04 -1.86
CA ASN A 254 -25.03 6.78 -2.58
C ASN A 254 -25.01 5.54 -1.68
N VAL A 255 -24.55 5.64 -0.42
CA VAL A 255 -24.34 4.48 0.45
C VAL A 255 -25.62 3.65 0.63
N ALA A 256 -26.77 4.30 0.80
CA ALA A 256 -28.03 3.58 0.96
C ALA A 256 -28.45 2.85 -0.32
N ASN A 257 -28.21 3.45 -1.48
CA ASN A 257 -28.50 2.85 -2.79
C ASN A 257 -27.62 1.62 -3.04
N ILE A 258 -26.32 1.74 -2.79
CA ILE A 258 -25.34 0.67 -2.99
C ILE A 258 -25.66 -0.51 -2.06
N ILE A 259 -25.81 -0.23 -0.77
CA ILE A 259 -25.98 -1.28 0.25
C ILE A 259 -27.33 -1.99 0.07
N ALA A 260 -28.44 -1.26 -0.10
CA ALA A 260 -29.74 -1.87 -0.35
C ALA A 260 -29.80 -2.64 -1.68
N GLY A 261 -29.12 -2.14 -2.72
CA GLY A 261 -29.08 -2.74 -4.05
C GLY A 261 -28.22 -3.99 -4.16
N ALA A 262 -27.34 -4.24 -3.18
CA ALA A 262 -26.46 -5.40 -3.16
C ALA A 262 -27.24 -6.73 -3.28
N SER A 263 -26.69 -7.66 -4.06
CA SER A 263 -27.27 -8.97 -4.32
C SER A 263 -27.40 -9.80 -3.05
N ARG A 264 -26.42 -9.72 -2.15
CA ARG A 264 -26.35 -10.48 -0.90
C ARG A 264 -27.28 -9.88 0.15
N ALA A 265 -28.17 -10.70 0.69
CA ALA A 265 -29.14 -10.29 1.72
C ALA A 265 -28.45 -9.75 2.99
N HIS A 266 -27.29 -10.30 3.37
CA HIS A 266 -26.56 -9.81 4.54
C HIS A 266 -26.04 -8.37 4.34
N THR A 267 -25.61 -8.02 3.12
CA THR A 267 -25.18 -6.65 2.82
C THR A 267 -26.39 -5.73 2.79
N ALA A 268 -27.47 -6.11 2.08
CA ALA A 268 -28.70 -5.31 2.06
C ALA A 268 -29.30 -5.09 3.46
N ALA A 269 -29.18 -6.07 4.36
CA ALA A 269 -29.64 -5.91 5.74
C ALA A 269 -28.91 -4.79 6.49
N ASN A 270 -27.68 -4.44 6.10
CA ASN A 270 -26.88 -3.47 6.83
C ASN A 270 -27.50 -2.07 6.85
N ILE A 271 -28.27 -1.67 5.82
CA ILE A 271 -28.92 -0.36 5.73
C ILE A 271 -30.33 -0.32 6.34
N ILE A 272 -30.85 -1.44 6.88
CA ILE A 272 -32.20 -1.47 7.44
C ILE A 272 -32.25 -0.53 8.66
N LEU A 273 -33.14 0.45 8.58
CA LEU A 273 -33.42 1.42 9.63
C LEU A 273 -34.63 1.00 10.47
N PRO A 274 -34.66 1.36 11.76
CA PRO A 274 -35.79 1.08 12.63
C PRO A 274 -36.91 2.09 12.36
N LEU A 275 -37.66 1.86 11.27
CA LEU A 275 -38.75 2.74 10.84
C LEU A 275 -40.11 2.23 11.33
N VAL A 276 -40.92 3.14 11.86
CA VAL A 276 -42.32 2.95 12.23
C VAL A 276 -43.19 4.01 11.56
N GLU A 277 -44.48 3.72 11.42
CA GLU A 277 -45.46 4.73 11.02
C GLU A 277 -45.84 5.55 12.26
N ASP A 278 -45.86 6.87 12.13
CA ASP A 278 -46.45 7.76 13.12
C ASP A 278 -47.99 7.78 13.01
N ASP A 279 -48.63 8.60 13.84
CA ASP A 279 -50.10 8.73 13.87
C ASP A 279 -50.69 9.26 12.55
N GLU A 280 -49.86 9.88 11.70
CA GLU A 280 -50.23 10.40 10.38
C GLU A 280 -49.92 9.41 9.24
N GLY A 281 -49.34 8.24 9.57
CA GLY A 281 -48.92 7.23 8.61
C GLY A 281 -47.58 7.53 7.93
N ASN A 282 -46.85 8.55 8.37
CA ASN A 282 -45.53 8.86 7.85
C ASN A 282 -44.49 7.95 8.49
N LEU A 283 -43.50 7.54 7.68
CA LEU A 283 -42.37 6.78 8.19
C LEU A 283 -41.44 7.69 9.00
N VAL A 284 -41.20 7.30 10.25
CA VAL A 284 -40.27 7.96 11.16
C VAL A 284 -39.34 6.95 11.80
N LEU A 285 -38.14 7.39 12.18
CA LEU A 285 -37.26 6.59 13.03
C LEU A 285 -37.93 6.41 14.40
N VAL A 286 -37.85 5.21 14.96
CA VAL A 286 -38.35 4.92 16.31
C VAL A 286 -37.74 5.90 17.32
N ALA A 287 -38.60 6.67 18.02
CA ALA A 287 -38.19 7.58 19.09
C ALA A 287 -37.61 6.80 20.29
N ASN A 288 -36.66 7.40 21.01
CA ASN A 288 -35.73 6.80 22.03
C ASN A 288 -34.43 6.21 21.46
N ILE A 289 -33.78 7.00 20.62
CA ILE A 289 -32.57 6.56 19.93
C ILE A 289 -31.32 6.47 20.82
N GLY A 290 -31.36 7.00 22.05
CA GLY A 290 -30.31 6.81 23.06
C GLY A 290 -30.15 5.35 23.52
N ASP A 291 -31.16 4.51 23.32
CA ASP A 291 -31.11 3.08 23.69
C ASP A 291 -30.48 2.20 22.59
N LEU A 292 -30.27 2.75 21.39
CA LEU A 292 -29.72 2.06 20.23
C LEU A 292 -28.29 2.53 19.95
N GLU A 293 -27.49 2.76 20.98
CA GLU A 293 -26.08 3.10 20.80
C GLU A 293 -25.23 1.89 20.39
N GLU A 294 -24.08 2.14 19.74
CA GLU A 294 -23.10 1.09 19.45
C GLU A 294 -22.75 0.30 20.71
N PRO A 295 -22.61 -1.03 20.61
CA PRO A 295 -21.89 -1.80 21.60
C PRO A 295 -20.50 -1.17 21.75
N VAL A 296 -20.17 -0.78 22.97
CA VAL A 296 -18.84 -0.25 23.27
C VAL A 296 -17.85 -1.42 23.16
N LYS A 297 -16.65 -1.15 22.68
CA LYS A 297 -15.53 -2.09 22.71
C LYS A 297 -14.30 -1.32 23.16
N PHE A 298 -13.83 -1.60 24.37
CA PHE A 298 -12.61 -0.98 24.87
C PHE A 298 -11.38 -1.41 24.05
N THR A 299 -10.52 -0.47 23.71
CA THR A 299 -9.20 -0.75 23.11
C THR A 299 -8.27 -1.41 24.13
N ALA A 300 -7.16 -2.00 23.67
CA ALA A 300 -6.18 -2.59 24.57
C ALA A 300 -5.66 -1.56 25.58
N GLU A 301 -5.40 -0.33 25.14
CA GLU A 301 -4.97 0.79 25.97
C GLU A 301 -6.04 1.18 26.98
N GLN A 302 -7.31 1.24 26.57
CA GLN A 302 -8.41 1.57 27.47
C GLN A 302 -8.60 0.50 28.56
N ILE A 303 -8.45 -0.79 28.20
CA ILE A 303 -8.51 -1.88 29.18
C ILE A 303 -7.30 -1.80 30.12
N ASP A 304 -6.08 -1.56 29.61
CA ASP A 304 -4.87 -1.44 30.43
C ASP A 304 -4.98 -0.27 31.43
N GLN A 305 -5.44 0.89 30.98
CA GLN A 305 -5.67 2.05 31.85
C GLN A 305 -6.76 1.78 32.90
N ALA A 306 -7.87 1.15 32.51
CA ALA A 306 -8.93 0.78 33.43
C ALA A 306 -8.47 -0.24 34.48
N MET A 307 -7.69 -1.25 34.06
CA MET A 307 -7.08 -2.22 34.97
C MET A 307 -6.11 -1.56 35.93
N LYS A 308 -5.22 -0.68 35.45
CA LYS A 308 -4.29 0.08 36.31
C LYS A 308 -5.03 0.92 37.35
N LYS A 309 -6.17 1.51 36.99
CA LYS A 309 -7.01 2.25 37.94
C LYS A 309 -7.54 1.34 39.06
N ILE A 310 -8.00 0.13 38.74
CA ILE A 310 -8.46 -0.86 39.73
C ILE A 310 -7.29 -1.32 40.59
N LEU A 311 -6.17 -1.70 39.98
CA LEU A 311 -5.01 -2.26 40.65
C LEU A 311 -4.22 -1.24 41.49
N ARG A 312 -4.45 0.07 41.32
CA ARG A 312 -3.90 1.11 42.21
C ARG A 312 -4.62 1.22 43.54
N THR A 313 -5.77 0.57 43.69
CA THR A 313 -6.52 0.57 44.96
C THR A 313 -5.93 -0.45 45.93
N SER A 314 -5.84 -0.09 47.22
CA SER A 314 -5.39 -1.02 48.27
C SER A 314 -6.33 -2.21 48.43
N GLU A 315 -7.63 -2.03 48.13
CA GLU A 315 -8.66 -3.07 48.17
C GLU A 315 -8.38 -4.21 47.18
N ALA A 316 -7.85 -3.91 45.99
CA ALA A 316 -7.53 -4.93 44.99
C ALA A 316 -6.49 -5.96 45.48
N TRP A 317 -5.64 -5.58 46.44
CA TRP A 317 -4.50 -6.38 46.92
C TRP A 317 -4.63 -6.84 48.37
N GLN A 318 -5.78 -6.60 49.01
CA GLN A 318 -5.97 -6.75 50.46
C GLN A 318 -5.62 -8.15 51.01
N ASP A 319 -5.76 -9.20 50.18
CA ASP A 319 -5.45 -10.58 50.55
C ASP A 319 -4.29 -11.18 49.73
N SER A 320 -3.53 -10.33 49.04
CA SER A 320 -2.56 -10.81 48.06
C SER A 320 -1.30 -11.40 48.67
N GLY A 321 -0.95 -10.97 49.90
CA GLY A 321 0.32 -11.28 50.55
C GLY A 321 1.55 -10.64 49.91
N LEU A 322 1.36 -9.77 48.90
CA LEU A 322 2.44 -9.05 48.23
C LEU A 322 2.82 -7.77 48.98
N LYS A 323 4.10 -7.44 48.92
CA LYS A 323 4.71 -6.21 49.42
C LYS A 323 4.46 -5.05 48.46
N ASP A 324 4.48 -3.82 48.98
CA ASP A 324 4.20 -2.60 48.21
C ASP A 324 5.03 -2.45 46.94
N PHE A 325 6.33 -2.81 46.97
CA PHE A 325 7.18 -2.73 45.78
C PHE A 325 6.78 -3.76 44.71
N GLN A 326 6.35 -4.96 45.09
CA GLN A 326 5.89 -6.00 44.16
C GLN A 326 4.59 -5.53 43.48
N ILE A 327 3.67 -4.96 44.26
CA ILE A 327 2.42 -4.37 43.75
C ILE A 327 2.73 -3.24 42.77
N LYS A 328 3.63 -2.31 43.14
CA LYS A 328 4.03 -1.19 42.28
C LYS A 328 4.62 -1.68 40.95
N ASN A 329 5.52 -2.66 40.97
CA ASN A 329 6.13 -3.22 39.77
C ASN A 329 5.10 -3.85 38.83
N ILE A 330 4.06 -4.50 39.37
CA ILE A 330 2.96 -5.04 38.56
C ILE A 330 2.16 -3.90 37.93
N VAL A 331 1.74 -2.92 38.73
CA VAL A 331 0.87 -1.81 38.27
C VAL A 331 1.55 -0.96 37.19
N ASP A 332 2.86 -0.78 37.28
CA ASP A 332 3.63 0.02 36.33
C ASP A 332 3.99 -0.75 35.04
N SER A 333 3.80 -2.08 35.03
CA SER A 333 4.04 -2.93 33.86
C SER A 333 2.88 -2.86 32.84
N PRO A 334 3.12 -3.13 31.55
CA PRO A 334 2.05 -3.38 30.58
C PRO A 334 1.27 -4.66 30.95
N LEU A 335 -0.02 -4.53 31.25
CA LEU A 335 -0.84 -5.65 31.75
C LEU A 335 -1.54 -6.42 30.62
N ILE A 336 -1.45 -5.94 29.39
CA ILE A 336 -2.11 -6.50 28.21
C ILE A 336 -1.13 -6.56 27.04
N GLY A 337 -1.28 -7.60 26.22
CA GLY A 337 -0.76 -7.62 24.87
C GLY A 337 -1.45 -8.71 24.06
N TYR A 338 -1.63 -8.39 22.79
CA TYR A 338 -2.08 -9.35 21.81
C TYR A 338 -0.87 -9.80 21.03
N GLN A 339 -0.75 -11.13 20.92
CA GLN A 339 0.00 -11.84 19.88
C GLN A 339 1.50 -11.46 19.76
N THR A 340 2.36 -12.24 20.45
CA THR A 340 3.84 -12.37 20.26
C THR A 340 4.63 -11.06 20.45
N ASP A 341 5.49 -10.80 21.46
CA ASP A 341 6.24 -11.60 22.43
C ASP A 341 6.35 -10.79 23.75
N GLY A 342 5.41 -10.98 24.68
CA GLY A 342 5.53 -10.42 26.05
C GLY A 342 4.25 -9.84 26.65
N SER A 343 3.19 -10.64 26.79
CA SER A 343 1.96 -10.28 27.52
C SER A 343 1.20 -11.47 28.10
N LEU A 344 0.29 -11.21 29.07
CA LEU A 344 -0.34 -12.18 30.00
C LEU A 344 -1.29 -13.24 29.41
N GLY A 345 -1.16 -13.61 28.14
CA GLY A 345 -1.73 -14.86 27.59
C GLY A 345 -3.22 -15.07 27.90
N VAL A 346 -4.06 -14.18 27.38
CA VAL A 346 -5.52 -14.16 27.59
C VAL A 346 -6.20 -15.25 26.73
N LYS A 347 -7.15 -15.99 27.32
CA LYS A 347 -7.97 -17.00 26.62
C LYS A 347 -9.04 -16.34 25.75
N THR A 348 -9.66 -17.13 24.86
CA THR A 348 -10.77 -16.69 23.99
C THR A 348 -12.00 -16.17 24.74
N ASP A 349 -12.15 -16.53 26.02
CA ASP A 349 -13.21 -16.06 26.93
C ASP A 349 -12.79 -14.82 27.77
N GLY A 350 -11.59 -14.29 27.54
CA GLY A 350 -11.03 -13.16 28.28
C GLY A 350 -10.31 -13.54 29.58
N ALA A 351 -10.30 -14.80 30.01
CA ALA A 351 -9.60 -15.15 31.26
C ALA A 351 -8.08 -15.24 31.06
N ILE A 352 -7.29 -14.73 32.02
CA ILE A 352 -5.84 -14.95 32.07
C ILE A 352 -5.60 -16.42 32.38
N ASN A 353 -4.80 -17.11 31.56
CA ASN A 353 -4.47 -18.51 31.80
C ASN A 353 -3.48 -18.65 32.97
N ARG A 354 -3.98 -18.77 34.21
CA ARG A 354 -3.18 -18.82 35.45
C ARG A 354 -2.17 -19.97 35.52
N THR A 355 -2.35 -21.01 34.70
CA THR A 355 -1.44 -22.17 34.64
C THR A 355 -0.41 -22.08 33.52
N SER A 356 -0.48 -21.06 32.66
CA SER A 356 0.45 -20.94 31.54
C SER A 356 1.86 -20.62 32.04
N ARG A 357 2.86 -21.26 31.43
CA ARG A 357 4.28 -21.00 31.71
C ARG A 357 4.66 -19.55 31.40
N ALA A 358 4.16 -19.02 30.27
CA ALA A 358 4.40 -17.63 29.86
C ALA A 358 3.98 -16.61 30.93
N ASN A 359 2.80 -16.78 31.55
CA ASN A 359 2.32 -15.84 32.56
C ASN A 359 3.15 -15.88 33.84
N LYS A 360 3.65 -17.07 34.20
CA LYS A 360 4.57 -17.23 35.34
C LYS A 360 5.91 -16.60 35.04
N ASP A 361 6.48 -16.85 33.86
CA ASP A 361 7.80 -16.33 33.48
C ASP A 361 7.79 -14.80 33.39
N MET A 362 6.66 -14.18 33.04
CA MET A 362 6.51 -12.73 33.01
C MET A 362 6.31 -12.09 34.38
N ILE A 363 5.46 -12.66 35.24
CA ILE A 363 5.14 -12.03 36.52
C ILE A 363 6.26 -12.22 37.53
N THR A 364 6.97 -13.35 37.46
CA THR A 364 8.00 -13.77 38.41
C THR A 364 9.07 -12.68 38.59
N PRO A 365 9.73 -12.15 37.54
CA PRO A 365 10.72 -11.08 37.68
C PRO A 365 10.20 -9.80 38.34
N LEU A 366 8.90 -9.48 38.17
CA LEU A 366 8.30 -8.26 38.71
C LEU A 366 8.08 -8.33 40.23
N ILE A 367 7.91 -9.56 40.75
CA ILE A 367 7.60 -9.80 42.15
C ILE A 367 8.71 -10.56 42.90
N THR A 368 9.80 -10.95 42.24
CA THR A 368 10.96 -11.51 42.93
C THR A 368 11.49 -10.49 43.93
N ASP A 369 11.64 -10.93 45.18
CA ASP A 369 12.16 -10.08 46.23
C ASP A 369 13.67 -9.81 45.97
N PRO A 370 14.10 -8.54 45.88
CA PRO A 370 15.48 -8.19 45.53
C PRO A 370 16.49 -8.53 46.63
N GLU A 371 16.05 -8.71 47.88
CA GLU A 371 16.92 -9.08 48.99
C GLU A 371 17.11 -10.59 49.10
N THR A 372 16.08 -11.36 48.74
CA THR A 372 16.08 -12.82 48.90
C THR A 372 16.17 -13.60 47.59
N GLU A 373 16.04 -12.92 46.45
CA GLU A 373 15.97 -13.48 45.09
C GLU A 373 14.93 -14.60 44.93
N ARG A 374 13.87 -14.56 45.74
CA ARG A 374 12.84 -15.61 45.80
C ARG A 374 11.45 -15.02 45.62
N VAL A 375 10.58 -15.86 45.08
CA VAL A 375 9.13 -15.69 45.05
C VAL A 375 8.48 -17.06 45.21
N SER A 376 7.39 -17.12 45.96
CA SER A 376 6.60 -18.34 46.13
C SER A 376 5.55 -18.52 45.03
N ASN A 377 5.18 -19.78 44.77
CA ASN A 377 4.05 -20.08 43.89
C ASN A 377 2.72 -19.47 44.38
N ALA A 378 2.60 -19.25 45.70
CA ALA A 378 1.43 -18.60 46.29
C ALA A 378 1.37 -17.12 45.88
N GLU A 379 2.48 -16.38 45.97
CA GLU A 379 2.58 -14.99 45.52
C GLU A 379 2.32 -14.85 44.02
N ILE A 380 2.88 -15.74 43.19
CA ILE A 380 2.62 -15.78 41.73
C ILE A 380 1.13 -16.01 41.45
N SER A 381 0.53 -17.01 42.10
CA SER A 381 -0.89 -17.34 41.91
C SER A 381 -1.80 -16.21 42.38
N SER A 382 -1.42 -15.54 43.46
CA SER A 382 -2.13 -14.41 44.04
C SER A 382 -2.12 -13.20 43.10
N ALA A 383 -0.93 -12.82 42.59
CA ALA A 383 -0.76 -11.76 41.60
C ALA A 383 -1.62 -12.00 40.35
N LEU A 384 -1.53 -13.20 39.75
CA LEU A 384 -2.31 -13.56 38.56
C LEU A 384 -3.83 -13.56 38.84
N THR A 385 -4.24 -13.87 40.06
CA THR A 385 -5.66 -13.85 40.47
C THR A 385 -6.18 -12.42 40.52
N VAL A 386 -5.45 -11.51 41.16
CA VAL A 386 -5.83 -10.10 41.27
C VAL A 386 -5.89 -9.45 39.89
N ILE A 387 -4.88 -9.66 39.04
CA ILE A 387 -4.86 -9.13 37.67
C ILE A 387 -6.03 -9.66 36.85
N ASN A 388 -6.33 -10.97 36.95
CA ASN A 388 -7.47 -11.57 36.26
C ASN A 388 -8.81 -11.00 36.75
N ASN A 389 -8.96 -10.74 38.04
CA ASN A 389 -10.19 -10.16 38.58
C ASN A 389 -10.39 -8.71 38.11
N ALA A 390 -9.31 -7.91 38.07
CA ALA A 390 -9.35 -6.57 37.50
C ALA A 390 -9.78 -6.59 36.02
N TYR A 391 -9.20 -7.50 35.23
CA TYR A 391 -9.58 -7.68 33.83
C TYR A 391 -11.06 -8.07 33.67
N LEU A 392 -11.52 -9.09 34.41
CA LEU A 392 -12.91 -9.54 34.36
C LEU A 392 -13.89 -8.46 34.81
N SER A 393 -13.51 -7.58 35.74
CA SER A 393 -14.33 -6.42 36.12
C SER A 393 -14.49 -5.43 34.96
N VAL A 394 -13.41 -5.09 34.26
CA VAL A 394 -13.45 -4.18 33.10
C VAL A 394 -14.27 -4.78 31.95
N VAL A 395 -14.04 -6.05 31.61
CA VAL A 395 -14.81 -6.73 30.56
C VAL A 395 -16.26 -6.99 30.98
N GLY A 396 -16.51 -7.20 32.28
CA GLY A 396 -17.86 -7.30 32.85
C GLY A 396 -18.64 -5.99 32.72
N GLN A 397 -18.02 -4.86 33.06
CA GLN A 397 -18.60 -3.52 32.85
C GLN A 397 -18.90 -3.27 31.37
N GLN A 398 -17.97 -3.65 30.49
CA GLN A 398 -18.17 -3.58 29.04
C GLN A 398 -19.39 -4.40 28.60
N ALA A 399 -19.50 -5.64 29.08
CA ALA A 399 -20.63 -6.51 28.78
C ALA A 399 -21.94 -5.97 29.34
N GLU A 400 -21.94 -5.35 30.52
CA GLU A 400 -23.12 -4.74 31.13
C GLU A 400 -23.58 -3.48 30.38
N ILE A 401 -22.65 -2.60 30.00
CA ILE A 401 -22.92 -1.45 29.12
C ILE A 401 -23.57 -1.94 27.83
N ASN A 402 -23.00 -2.98 27.22
CA ASN A 402 -23.52 -3.56 25.97
C ASN A 402 -24.85 -4.29 26.17
N ALA A 403 -25.09 -4.89 27.34
CA ALA A 403 -26.37 -5.51 27.65
C ALA A 403 -27.47 -4.45 27.78
N ARG A 404 -27.17 -3.31 28.41
CA ARG A 404 -28.10 -2.16 28.50
C ARG A 404 -28.43 -1.62 27.10
N LYS A 405 -27.41 -1.34 26.29
CA LYS A 405 -27.54 -0.87 24.88
C LYS A 405 -28.15 -1.92 23.93
N GLY A 406 -27.97 -3.22 24.20
CA GLY A 406 -28.38 -4.31 23.33
C GLY A 406 -29.84 -4.78 23.49
N THR A 407 -30.55 -4.32 24.52
CA THR A 407 -31.98 -4.66 24.72
C THR A 407 -32.87 -4.13 23.60
N GLY A 408 -32.57 -2.93 23.08
CA GLY A 408 -33.32 -2.30 22.00
C GLY A 408 -33.33 -3.12 20.70
N ILE A 409 -32.19 -3.68 20.29
CA ILE A 409 -32.10 -4.47 19.03
C ILE A 409 -32.99 -5.72 19.10
N LYS A 410 -32.98 -6.44 20.23
CA LYS A 410 -33.81 -7.64 20.41
C LYS A 410 -35.30 -7.31 20.43
N ASP A 411 -35.68 -6.16 20.98
CA ASP A 411 -37.06 -5.67 20.94
C ASP A 411 -37.49 -5.34 19.49
N LEU A 412 -36.67 -4.61 18.74
CA LEU A 412 -36.92 -4.29 17.33
C LEU A 412 -37.06 -5.56 16.47
N GLN A 413 -36.30 -6.61 16.77
CA GLN A 413 -36.44 -7.92 16.12
C GLN A 413 -37.73 -8.66 16.51
N LYS A 414 -38.17 -8.55 17.77
CA LYS A 414 -39.45 -9.13 18.23
C LYS A 414 -40.65 -8.41 17.61
N ARG A 415 -40.54 -7.09 17.43
CA ARG A 415 -41.55 -6.24 16.79
C ARG A 415 -41.57 -6.35 15.26
N GLY A 416 -40.65 -7.10 14.68
CA GLY A 416 -40.55 -7.26 13.22
C GLY A 416 -40.03 -6.02 12.48
N ILE A 417 -39.50 -5.03 13.20
CA ILE A 417 -38.87 -3.84 12.62
C ILE A 417 -37.51 -4.22 12.02
N PHE A 418 -36.73 -5.01 12.78
CA PHE A 418 -35.53 -5.67 12.27
C PHE A 418 -35.79 -7.14 11.98
N PRO A 419 -35.13 -7.73 10.95
CA PRO A 419 -35.22 -9.15 10.70
C PRO A 419 -34.61 -9.94 11.87
N GLN A 420 -35.31 -10.99 12.33
CA GLN A 420 -34.80 -11.88 13.38
C GLN A 420 -33.58 -12.68 12.91
N LYS A 421 -33.64 -13.13 11.66
CA LYS A 421 -32.58 -13.89 11.00
C LYS A 421 -32.34 -13.32 9.61
N ILE A 422 -31.07 -13.14 9.28
CA ILE A 422 -30.65 -12.83 7.92
C ILE A 422 -30.33 -14.18 7.25
N PRO A 423 -30.94 -14.51 6.11
CA PRO A 423 -30.65 -15.75 5.42
C PRO A 423 -29.18 -15.77 4.95
N SER A 424 -28.44 -16.81 5.33
CA SER A 424 -27.02 -17.03 4.96
C SER A 424 -26.85 -17.61 3.55
N GLY A 425 -27.95 -17.85 2.84
CA GLY A 425 -27.97 -18.39 1.48
C GLY A 425 -29.40 -18.46 0.94
N GLY A 426 -29.53 -18.52 -0.39
CA GLY A 426 -30.81 -18.57 -1.07
C GLY A 426 -30.78 -17.77 -2.37
N GLY A 427 -31.30 -18.35 -3.45
CA GLY A 427 -31.45 -17.63 -4.71
C GLY A 427 -32.38 -16.42 -4.55
N LYS A 428 -32.37 -15.51 -5.54
CA LYS A 428 -33.22 -14.31 -5.55
C LYS A 428 -34.72 -14.59 -5.32
N LYS A 429 -35.20 -15.82 -5.48
CA LYS A 429 -36.60 -16.20 -5.27
C LYS A 429 -36.94 -16.62 -3.83
N ASN A 430 -35.98 -16.67 -2.92
CA ASN A 430 -36.26 -17.01 -1.52
C ASN A 430 -37.12 -15.90 -0.87
N PRO A 431 -38.32 -16.21 -0.33
CA PRO A 431 -39.18 -15.23 0.33
C PRO A 431 -38.51 -14.45 1.48
N GLU A 432 -37.64 -15.10 2.27
CA GLU A 432 -36.91 -14.45 3.36
C GLU A 432 -35.90 -13.42 2.83
N VAL A 433 -35.23 -13.75 1.73
CA VAL A 433 -34.32 -12.82 1.03
C VAL A 433 -35.10 -11.62 0.49
N GLN A 434 -36.29 -11.85 -0.06
CA GLN A 434 -37.14 -10.78 -0.58
C GLN A 434 -37.68 -9.88 0.53
N ALA A 435 -38.08 -10.43 1.67
CA ALA A 435 -38.50 -9.64 2.82
C ALA A 435 -37.38 -8.73 3.33
N VAL A 436 -36.16 -9.25 3.46
CA VAL A 436 -34.98 -8.44 3.84
C VAL A 436 -34.71 -7.34 2.82
N LYS A 437 -34.77 -7.65 1.52
CA LYS A 437 -34.58 -6.64 0.47
C LYS A 437 -35.68 -5.58 0.43
N ALA A 438 -36.93 -5.96 0.72
CA ALA A 438 -38.04 -5.01 0.80
C ALA A 438 -37.86 -4.03 1.98
N LEU A 439 -37.42 -4.53 3.14
CA LEU A 439 -37.08 -3.67 4.28
C LEU A 439 -35.90 -2.74 3.94
N ALA A 440 -34.84 -3.26 3.32
CA ALA A 440 -33.70 -2.46 2.89
C ALA A 440 -34.10 -1.37 1.88
N ALA A 441 -34.97 -1.69 0.92
CA ALA A 441 -35.50 -0.72 -0.04
C ALA A 441 -36.33 0.37 0.64
N ARG A 442 -37.22 0.01 1.58
CA ARG A 442 -37.99 0.97 2.39
C ARG A 442 -37.06 1.91 3.18
N SER A 443 -36.00 1.37 3.79
CA SER A 443 -35.03 2.18 4.52
C SER A 443 -34.21 3.10 3.61
N ARG A 444 -33.80 2.62 2.43
CA ARG A 444 -33.15 3.44 1.39
C ARG A 444 -34.05 4.58 0.94
N ASP A 445 -35.31 4.30 0.62
CA ASP A 445 -36.23 5.31 0.09
C ASP A 445 -36.51 6.40 1.12
N TRP A 446 -36.70 6.01 2.39
CA TRP A 446 -36.79 6.96 3.48
C TRP A 446 -35.51 7.79 3.61
N TYR A 447 -34.34 7.13 3.66
CA TYR A 447 -33.03 7.76 3.84
C TYR A 447 -32.72 8.79 2.75
N ASN A 448 -32.96 8.44 1.48
CA ASN A 448 -32.68 9.31 0.35
C ASN A 448 -33.56 10.58 0.32
N ALA A 449 -34.71 10.55 0.99
CA ALA A 449 -35.60 11.71 1.11
C ALA A 449 -35.21 12.68 2.25
N GLN A 450 -34.22 12.33 3.08
CA GLN A 450 -33.81 13.14 4.22
C GLN A 450 -32.70 14.14 3.88
N ASP A 451 -32.59 15.18 4.71
CA ASP A 451 -31.45 16.09 4.71
C ASP A 451 -30.15 15.41 5.19
N GLU A 452 -29.01 16.08 5.00
CA GLU A 452 -27.69 15.54 5.33
C GLU A 452 -27.51 15.21 6.83
N GLU A 453 -28.01 16.06 7.73
CA GLU A 453 -27.89 15.85 9.18
C GLU A 453 -28.67 14.61 9.61
N THR A 454 -29.90 14.48 9.09
CA THR A 454 -30.76 13.33 9.32
C THR A 454 -30.16 12.07 8.72
N LYS A 455 -29.57 12.13 7.51
CA LYS A 455 -28.82 11.00 6.91
C LYS A 455 -27.66 10.55 7.79
N ARG A 456 -26.83 11.48 8.26
CA ARG A 456 -25.68 11.19 9.16
C ARG A 456 -26.15 10.48 10.43
N LYS A 457 -27.21 10.99 11.03
CA LYS A 457 -27.83 10.40 12.21
C LYS A 457 -28.43 9.02 11.93
N ALA A 458 -29.15 8.85 10.82
CA ALA A 458 -29.80 7.60 10.44
C ALA A 458 -28.79 6.46 10.24
N LEU A 459 -27.64 6.70 9.61
CA LEU A 459 -26.62 5.66 9.40
C LEU A 459 -26.19 4.99 10.71
N LYS A 460 -26.10 5.75 11.80
CA LYS A 460 -25.78 5.24 13.15
C LYS A 460 -26.87 4.36 13.78
N TYR A 461 -28.06 4.28 13.18
CA TYR A 461 -29.17 3.45 13.65
C TYR A 461 -29.50 2.29 12.72
N THR A 462 -28.76 2.18 11.63
CA THR A 462 -28.90 1.04 10.73
C THR A 462 -28.50 -0.26 11.43
N MET A 463 -29.16 -1.35 11.07
CA MET A 463 -28.90 -2.67 11.65
C MET A 463 -27.43 -3.08 11.51
N GLY A 464 -26.79 -2.76 10.38
CA GLY A 464 -25.40 -3.08 10.13
C GLY A 464 -24.46 -2.41 11.11
N TYR A 465 -24.70 -1.14 11.41
CA TYR A 465 -23.89 -0.36 12.36
C TYR A 465 -24.06 -0.89 13.79
N LEU A 466 -25.32 -1.05 14.22
CA LEU A 466 -25.68 -1.50 15.56
C LEU A 466 -25.21 -2.92 15.89
N LYS A 467 -25.11 -3.78 14.88
CA LYS A 467 -24.66 -5.18 15.02
C LYS A 467 -23.23 -5.41 14.54
N THR A 468 -22.47 -4.34 14.27
CA THR A 468 -21.08 -4.40 13.82
C THR A 468 -20.86 -5.37 12.65
N GLN A 469 -21.73 -5.29 11.65
CA GLN A 469 -21.74 -6.23 10.54
C GLN A 469 -20.69 -5.86 9.49
N GLN A 470 -20.35 -6.86 8.68
CA GLN A 470 -19.55 -6.66 7.47
C GLN A 470 -20.49 -6.49 6.28
N PHE A 471 -20.01 -5.82 5.23
CA PHE A 471 -20.66 -5.80 3.93
C PHE A 471 -19.77 -6.45 2.88
N GLU A 472 -20.38 -6.92 1.78
CA GLU A 472 -19.67 -7.62 0.71
C GLU A 472 -20.41 -7.48 -0.64
N LEU A 473 -19.82 -6.70 -1.55
CA LEU A 473 -20.18 -6.61 -2.95
C LEU A 473 -19.49 -7.72 -3.74
N ASN A 474 -20.19 -8.31 -4.72
CA ASN A 474 -19.61 -9.29 -5.62
C ASN A 474 -18.86 -8.61 -6.77
N ARG A 475 -18.12 -9.40 -7.56
CA ARG A 475 -17.40 -8.91 -8.76
C ARG A 475 -18.24 -7.99 -9.65
N ALA A 476 -19.43 -8.41 -10.05
CA ALA A 476 -20.24 -7.63 -10.97
C ALA A 476 -20.68 -6.30 -10.35
N GLU A 477 -20.89 -6.26 -9.04
CA GLU A 477 -21.27 -5.05 -8.31
C GLU A 477 -20.10 -4.08 -8.11
N SER A 478 -18.87 -4.58 -8.09
CA SER A 478 -17.66 -3.77 -7.86
C SER A 478 -16.82 -3.52 -9.12
N THR A 479 -17.15 -4.16 -10.25
CA THR A 479 -16.44 -4.00 -11.52
C THR A 479 -17.39 -3.82 -12.73
N SER A 480 -18.67 -3.55 -12.49
CA SER A 480 -19.59 -3.08 -13.54
C SER A 480 -20.47 -1.94 -13.06
N ASP A 481 -20.80 -1.03 -13.96
CA ASP A 481 -21.52 0.23 -13.71
C ASP A 481 -23.03 0.04 -13.52
N LYS A 482 -23.42 -0.86 -12.60
CA LYS A 482 -24.84 -1.19 -12.34
C LYS A 482 -25.31 -0.85 -10.94
N LEU A 483 -24.39 -0.75 -9.98
CA LEU A 483 -24.72 -0.55 -8.58
C LEU A 483 -23.92 0.60 -7.97
N VAL A 484 -22.64 0.68 -8.32
CA VAL A 484 -21.73 1.76 -7.95
C VAL A 484 -21.45 2.62 -9.19
N ASP A 485 -21.20 3.91 -8.97
CA ASP A 485 -20.72 4.82 -10.01
C ASP A 485 -19.26 4.47 -10.31
N LEU A 486 -19.06 3.57 -11.28
CA LEU A 486 -17.80 2.90 -11.50
C LEU A 486 -16.95 3.61 -12.55
N ARG A 487 -15.73 3.96 -12.18
CA ARG A 487 -14.70 4.44 -13.10
C ARG A 487 -13.66 3.35 -13.36
N TYR A 488 -13.52 2.92 -14.62
CA TYR A 488 -12.38 2.10 -15.03
C TYR A 488 -11.17 3.00 -15.26
N LEU A 489 -10.06 2.71 -14.57
CA LEU A 489 -8.85 3.54 -14.62
C LEU A 489 -7.83 3.07 -15.66
N GLY A 490 -7.83 1.78 -15.99
CA GLY A 490 -6.90 1.18 -16.94
C GLY A 490 -6.40 -0.20 -16.52
N GLU A 491 -5.43 -0.74 -17.27
CA GLU A 491 -4.79 -2.03 -17.02
C GLU A 491 -3.27 -1.87 -17.05
N ILE A 492 -2.59 -2.41 -16.04
CA ILE A 492 -1.13 -2.50 -16.03
C ILE A 492 -0.73 -3.93 -16.34
N ASN A 493 0.07 -4.11 -17.38
CA ASN A 493 0.69 -5.38 -17.68
C ASN A 493 1.94 -5.60 -16.82
N ILE A 494 2.09 -6.79 -16.25
CA ILE A 494 3.19 -7.19 -15.38
C ILE A 494 3.80 -8.51 -15.85
N GLY A 495 5.10 -8.68 -15.63
CA GLY A 495 5.84 -9.86 -16.08
C GLY A 495 7.11 -9.53 -16.84
N SER A 496 7.97 -10.54 -16.99
CA SER A 496 9.28 -10.38 -17.61
C SER A 496 9.20 -9.98 -19.08
N SER A 497 8.26 -10.54 -19.83
CA SER A 497 8.03 -10.24 -21.24
C SER A 497 7.62 -8.77 -21.45
N HIS A 498 6.77 -8.25 -20.57
CA HIS A 498 6.32 -6.86 -20.62
C HIS A 498 7.46 -5.88 -20.34
N ILE A 499 8.30 -6.16 -19.35
CA ILE A 499 9.51 -5.36 -19.05
C ILE A 499 10.48 -5.41 -20.24
N GLN A 500 10.67 -6.58 -20.86
CA GLN A 500 11.51 -6.72 -22.06
C GLN A 500 11.01 -5.89 -23.23
N ASN A 501 9.69 -5.84 -23.45
CA ASN A 501 9.12 -5.03 -24.52
C ASN A 501 9.35 -3.54 -24.28
N VAL A 502 9.15 -3.07 -23.04
CA VAL A 502 9.48 -1.69 -22.66
C VAL A 502 10.97 -1.43 -22.89
N LEU A 503 11.86 -2.31 -22.45
CA LEU A 503 13.31 -2.18 -22.65
C LEU A 503 13.72 -2.16 -24.12
N LYS A 504 13.12 -2.98 -24.98
CA LYS A 504 13.41 -2.98 -26.43
C LYS A 504 12.98 -1.68 -27.09
N ASN A 505 11.79 -1.18 -26.75
CA ASN A 505 11.33 0.13 -27.22
C ASN A 505 12.26 1.24 -26.71
N CYS A 506 12.83 1.04 -25.52
CA CYS A 506 13.81 1.96 -24.97
C CYS A 506 15.17 1.91 -25.68
N GLU A 507 15.67 0.70 -25.93
CA GLU A 507 16.95 0.44 -26.58
C GLU A 507 17.00 1.05 -27.99
N SER A 508 15.92 0.94 -28.77
CA SER A 508 15.85 1.52 -30.11
C SER A 508 16.17 3.03 -30.12
N ILE A 509 15.73 3.75 -29.09
CA ILE A 509 15.79 5.22 -29.04
C ILE A 509 17.11 5.69 -28.43
N LEU A 510 17.62 4.98 -27.42
CA LEU A 510 18.97 5.20 -26.91
C LEU A 510 20.02 4.86 -27.96
N ASN A 511 19.84 3.76 -28.70
CA ASN A 511 20.75 3.39 -29.78
C ASN A 511 20.70 4.41 -30.92
N GLU A 512 19.56 4.98 -31.29
CA GLU A 512 19.50 6.01 -32.34
C GLU A 512 20.34 7.25 -31.98
N ASN A 513 20.20 7.76 -30.74
CA ASN A 513 20.94 8.94 -30.28
C ASN A 513 22.44 8.67 -30.11
N VAL A 514 22.80 7.53 -29.51
CA VAL A 514 24.21 7.15 -29.30
C VAL A 514 24.89 6.78 -30.62
N THR A 515 24.20 6.04 -31.50
CA THR A 515 24.72 5.69 -32.82
C THR A 515 24.90 6.92 -33.69
N ALA A 516 24.03 7.93 -33.58
CA ALA A 516 24.20 9.19 -34.30
C ALA A 516 25.51 9.90 -33.90
N ILE A 517 25.84 9.96 -32.60
CA ILE A 517 27.10 10.54 -32.12
C ILE A 517 28.30 9.76 -32.67
N PHE A 518 28.27 8.42 -32.60
CA PHE A 518 29.35 7.59 -33.14
C PHE A 518 29.47 7.66 -34.67
N THR A 519 28.34 7.84 -35.37
CA THR A 519 28.32 8.04 -36.82
C THR A 519 28.94 9.38 -37.18
N SER A 520 28.59 10.47 -36.47
CA SER A 520 29.22 11.77 -36.65
C SER A 520 30.72 11.73 -36.31
N LEU A 521 31.13 10.99 -35.28
CA LEU A 521 32.55 10.78 -34.94
C LEU A 521 33.30 10.05 -36.06
N LYS A 522 32.67 9.05 -36.67
CA LYS A 522 33.23 8.34 -37.82
C LYS A 522 33.37 9.27 -39.02
N VAL A 523 32.33 10.05 -39.36
CA VAL A 523 32.35 11.03 -40.46
C VAL A 523 33.42 12.10 -40.22
N LEU A 524 33.56 12.60 -38.99
CA LEU A 524 34.61 13.52 -38.59
C LEU A 524 36.00 12.91 -38.84
N THR A 525 36.21 11.67 -38.41
CA THR A 525 37.48 10.96 -38.55
C THR A 525 37.83 10.69 -40.01
N GLU A 526 36.87 10.22 -40.81
CA GLU A 526 37.05 9.96 -42.24
C GLU A 526 37.35 11.25 -43.01
N ASN A 527 36.60 12.32 -42.76
CA ASN A 527 36.81 13.61 -43.41
C ASN A 527 38.14 14.26 -43.03
N LEU A 528 38.55 14.18 -41.75
CA LEU A 528 39.87 14.66 -41.34
C LEU A 528 40.99 13.85 -42.02
N ASN A 529 40.91 12.52 -41.99
CA ASN A 529 41.92 11.66 -42.60
C ASN A 529 42.03 11.91 -44.12
N ASP A 530 40.91 12.02 -44.82
CA ASP A 530 40.88 12.35 -46.26
C ASP A 530 41.45 13.75 -46.53
N TYR A 531 41.08 14.75 -45.72
CA TYR A 531 41.58 16.11 -45.87
C TYR A 531 43.11 16.18 -45.70
N PHE A 532 43.65 15.49 -44.70
CA PHE A 532 45.09 15.40 -44.48
C PHE A 532 45.81 14.56 -45.55
N ALA A 533 45.23 13.42 -45.95
CA ALA A 533 45.80 12.54 -46.98
C ALA A 533 45.87 13.23 -48.35
N ASN A 534 44.91 14.11 -48.65
CA ASN A 534 44.89 14.91 -49.88
C ASN A 534 45.68 16.23 -49.77
N GLY A 535 46.51 16.37 -48.73
CA GLY A 535 47.43 17.50 -48.56
C GLY A 535 46.74 18.83 -48.29
N LEU A 536 45.60 18.81 -47.59
CA LEU A 536 44.82 20.00 -47.19
C LEU A 536 44.21 20.79 -48.36
N ASN A 537 44.03 20.15 -49.51
CA ASN A 537 43.55 20.83 -50.73
C ASN A 537 42.05 20.67 -51.00
N GLU A 538 41.37 19.78 -50.27
CA GLU A 538 39.95 19.49 -50.47
C GLU A 538 39.10 20.11 -49.37
N ASP A 539 38.81 21.41 -49.47
CA ASP A 539 38.02 22.16 -48.49
C ASP A 539 36.65 21.51 -48.19
N SER A 540 36.07 20.77 -49.14
CA SER A 540 34.83 20.01 -48.91
C SER A 540 34.94 18.99 -47.78
N LYS A 541 36.11 18.38 -47.59
CA LYS A 541 36.40 17.45 -46.48
C LYS A 541 36.59 18.20 -45.17
N ALA A 542 37.22 19.37 -45.20
CA ALA A 542 37.28 20.25 -44.03
C ALA A 542 35.89 20.71 -43.56
N PHE A 543 35.01 21.12 -44.49
CA PHE A 543 33.62 21.47 -44.16
C PHE A 543 32.82 20.28 -43.62
N GLY A 544 33.02 19.09 -44.20
CA GLY A 544 32.40 17.86 -43.70
C GLY A 544 32.85 17.48 -42.29
N ALA A 545 34.13 17.72 -41.95
CA ALA A 545 34.64 17.54 -40.60
C ALA A 545 34.06 18.57 -39.61
N ILE A 546 33.98 19.85 -40.00
CA ILE A 546 33.38 20.91 -39.17
C ILE A 546 31.92 20.60 -38.87
N SER A 547 31.12 20.27 -39.89
CA SER A 547 29.70 19.93 -39.71
C SER A 547 29.52 18.71 -38.78
N ALA A 548 30.38 17.69 -38.92
CA ALA A 548 30.32 16.53 -38.05
C ALA A 548 30.73 16.83 -36.61
N ALA A 549 31.69 17.75 -36.39
CA ALA A 549 32.07 18.24 -35.07
C ALA A 549 30.95 19.05 -34.41
N ASP A 550 30.30 19.94 -35.16
CA ASP A 550 29.14 20.72 -34.70
C ASP A 550 27.96 19.78 -34.33
N ASP A 551 27.72 18.72 -35.11
CA ASP A 551 26.72 17.70 -34.80
C ASP A 551 27.07 16.93 -33.52
N ILE A 552 28.34 16.59 -33.30
CA ILE A 552 28.79 15.93 -32.07
C ILE A 552 28.61 16.88 -30.89
N GLU A 553 29.02 18.14 -31.00
CA GLU A 553 28.88 19.12 -29.94
C GLU A 553 27.42 19.33 -29.56
N THR A 554 26.56 19.54 -30.56
CA THR A 554 25.11 19.76 -30.37
C THR A 554 24.48 18.55 -29.69
N ARG A 555 24.69 17.35 -30.24
CA ARG A 555 24.12 16.12 -29.67
C ARG A 555 24.71 15.77 -28.31
N THR A 556 25.98 16.07 -28.06
CA THR A 556 26.60 15.83 -26.74
C THR A 556 26.09 16.81 -25.69
N LYS A 557 25.81 18.06 -26.06
CA LYS A 557 25.11 19.03 -25.19
C LYS A 557 23.68 18.59 -24.88
N GLU A 558 22.93 18.14 -25.89
CA GLU A 558 21.59 17.55 -25.72
C GLU A 558 21.59 16.31 -24.82
N VAL A 559 22.65 15.49 -24.91
CA VAL A 559 22.81 14.29 -24.07
C VAL A 559 23.24 14.64 -22.64
N SER A 560 24.19 15.55 -22.47
CA SER A 560 24.75 15.92 -21.17
C SER A 560 23.87 16.89 -20.38
N GLY A 561 22.89 17.54 -21.02
CA GLY A 561 22.00 18.51 -20.38
C GLY A 561 22.69 19.83 -19.99
N ALA A 562 23.88 20.08 -20.52
CA ALA A 562 24.60 21.35 -20.37
C ALA A 562 24.18 22.30 -21.50
N GLU A 563 23.39 23.33 -21.14
CA GLU A 563 23.15 24.50 -22.02
C GLU A 563 24.39 25.38 -22.14
#